data_AF-A0A1Y4JXL0-F1
#
_entry.id   AF-A0A1Y4JXL0-F1
#
_cell.length_a   1.000
_cell.length_b   1.000
_cell.length_c   1.000
_cell.angle_alpha   90.00
_cell.angle_beta   90.00
_cell.angle_gamma   90.00
#
_symmetry.space_group_name_H-M   'P 1'
#
loop_
_entity.id
_entity.type
_entity.pdbx_description
1 polymer ?
#
loop_
_entity_poly.entity_id
_entity_poly.type
_entity_poly.pdbx_seq_one_letter_code
_entity_poly.pdbx_strand_id
1 'polypeptide(L)'
;MQTDLGTTYKLNINIEGLPGTMDDVDFRCKFWTYRKELTVEKKDMIRIDENNYMAVIDSSLLGRGTIKVQTTVLVPDTDVDGGVRREIYTEYTDIKVN
;
A
#
# COMPACT_ATOMS: atom_id res chain seq x y z
N MET A 1 -0.14 -20.40 -26.74
CA MET A 1 -0.47 -20.01 -25.35
C MET A 1 0.08 -18.63 -25.14
N GLN A 2 -0.78 -17.62 -24.97
CA GLN A 2 -0.35 -16.25 -24.64
C GLN A 2 -0.19 -16.20 -23.13
N THR A 3 1.04 -16.29 -22.67
CA THR A 3 1.39 -15.97 -21.28
C THR A 3 1.37 -14.46 -21.20
N ASP A 4 0.30 -13.87 -20.66
CA ASP A 4 0.31 -12.44 -20.31
C ASP A 4 1.43 -12.26 -19.29
N LEU A 5 2.57 -11.72 -19.74
CA LEU A 5 3.66 -11.33 -18.88
C LEU A 5 3.11 -10.30 -17.90
N GLY A 6 3.08 -10.64 -16.62
CA GLY A 6 2.66 -9.73 -15.56
C GLY A 6 3.38 -8.38 -15.71
N THR A 7 2.63 -7.28 -15.62
CA THR A 7 3.21 -5.94 -15.62
C THR A 7 3.56 -5.59 -14.18
N THR A 8 4.82 -5.21 -13.95
CA THR A 8 5.22 -4.69 -12.65
C THR A 8 4.76 -3.24 -12.53
N TYR A 9 3.94 -2.93 -11.53
CA TYR A 9 3.62 -1.55 -11.17
C TYR A 9 4.43 -1.11 -9.95
N LYS A 10 4.87 0.14 -9.98
CA LYS A 10 5.58 0.81 -8.89
C LYS A 10 4.72 1.98 -8.43
N LEU A 11 4.34 1.98 -7.15
CA LEU A 11 3.52 3.04 -6.57
C LEU A 11 4.25 3.65 -5.38
N ASN A 12 4.41 4.97 -5.39
CA ASN A 12 4.87 5.70 -4.23
C ASN A 12 3.73 5.80 -3.21
N ILE A 13 4.08 5.55 -1.97
CA ILE A 13 3.22 5.61 -0.79
C ILE A 13 3.79 6.72 0.07
N ASN A 14 3.00 7.77 0.23
CA ASN A 14 3.24 8.88 1.13
C ASN A 14 2.01 9.02 2.03
N ILE A 15 2.24 9.11 3.33
CA ILE A 15 1.18 9.26 4.33
C ILE A 15 1.40 10.61 5.00
N GLU A 16 0.45 11.52 4.79
CA GLU A 16 0.47 12.84 5.42
C GLU A 16 -0.18 12.81 6.81
N GLY A 17 0.20 13.75 7.68
CA GLY A 17 -0.44 13.93 8.99
C GLY A 17 0.04 13.00 10.10
N LEU A 18 1.15 12.29 9.88
CA LEU A 18 1.79 11.49 10.93
C LEU A 18 2.44 12.39 11.99
N PRO A 19 2.46 11.96 13.27
CA PRO A 19 3.16 12.69 14.35
C PRO A 19 4.69 12.63 14.23
N GLY A 20 5.21 11.80 13.33
CA GLY A 20 6.62 11.62 13.02
C GLY A 20 6.79 11.24 11.55
N THR A 21 7.85 10.50 11.23
CA THR A 21 8.12 10.07 9.86
C THR A 21 7.43 8.74 9.55
N MET A 22 7.39 8.36 8.27
CA MET A 22 6.94 7.02 7.89
C MET A 22 7.88 5.92 8.38
N ASP A 23 9.12 6.25 8.78
CA ASP A 23 10.06 5.28 9.38
C ASP A 23 9.60 4.86 10.79
N ASP A 24 8.92 5.74 11.52
CA ASP A 24 8.55 5.56 12.93
C ASP A 24 7.26 4.75 13.14
N VAL A 25 6.46 4.59 12.09
CA VAL A 25 5.17 3.89 12.14
C VAL A 25 5.21 2.59 11.34
N ASP A 26 4.42 1.61 11.73
CA ASP A 26 4.19 0.43 10.89
C ASP A 26 2.98 0.67 9.98
N PHE A 27 3.08 0.21 8.74
CA PHE A 27 1.99 0.35 7.78
C PHE A 27 2.04 -0.74 6.71
N ARG A 28 0.89 -0.93 6.06
CA ARG A 28 0.76 -1.87 4.94
C ARG A 28 -0.20 -1.33 3.91
N CYS A 29 0.04 -1.71 2.66
CA CYS A 29 -0.81 -1.36 1.54
C CYS A 29 -1.47 -2.60 0.97
N LYS A 30 -2.80 -2.63 1.00
CA LYS A 30 -3.59 -3.61 0.27
C LYS A 30 -3.93 -3.05 -1.10
N PHE A 31 -3.50 -3.74 -2.14
CA PHE A 31 -3.87 -3.49 -3.52
C PHE A 31 -4.94 -4.49 -3.92
N TRP A 32 -6.01 -4.06 -4.59
CA TRP A 32 -7.00 -4.99 -5.09
C TRP A 32 -7.65 -4.52 -6.38
N THR A 33 -8.08 -5.49 -7.18
CA THR A 33 -9.11 -5.29 -8.21
C THR A 33 -10.42 -5.90 -7.69
N TYR A 34 -11.45 -5.96 -8.53
CA TYR A 34 -12.70 -6.62 -8.16
C TYR A 34 -12.52 -8.11 -7.77
N ARG A 35 -11.49 -8.80 -8.27
CA ARG A 35 -11.36 -10.26 -8.15
C ARG A 35 -10.27 -10.75 -7.22
N LYS A 36 -9.18 -10.00 -7.05
CA LYS A 36 -8.02 -10.42 -6.27
C LYS A 36 -7.45 -9.25 -5.49
N GLU A 37 -6.76 -9.59 -4.40
CA GLU A 37 -6.04 -8.65 -3.56
C GLU A 37 -4.61 -9.13 -3.29
N LEU A 38 -3.74 -8.18 -3.04
CA LEU A 38 -2.34 -8.35 -2.68
C LEU A 38 -2.02 -7.37 -1.57
N THR A 39 -1.44 -7.84 -0.47
CA THR A 39 -0.95 -6.96 0.59
C THR A 39 0.57 -6.88 0.51
N VAL A 40 1.09 -5.66 0.58
CA VAL A 40 2.52 -5.37 0.69
C VAL A 40 2.75 -4.74 2.05
N GLU A 41 3.55 -5.41 2.89
CA GLU A 41 3.95 -4.90 4.20
C GLU A 41 5.09 -3.88 4.04
N LYS A 42 5.21 -2.88 4.93
CA LYS A 42 6.27 -1.86 4.88
C LYS A 42 7.68 -2.44 4.66
N LYS A 43 7.98 -3.55 5.34
CA LYS A 43 9.28 -4.25 5.24
C LYS A 43 9.61 -4.78 3.84
N ASP A 44 8.59 -5.01 3.02
CA ASP A 44 8.71 -5.51 1.65
C ASP A 44 8.69 -4.37 0.62
N MET A 45 8.51 -3.13 1.08
CA MET A 45 8.58 -1.92 0.25
C MET A 45 10.00 -1.38 0.17
N ILE A 46 10.28 -0.65 -0.91
CA ILE A 46 11.55 0.04 -1.09
C ILE A 46 11.45 1.42 -0.44
N ARG A 47 12.19 1.65 0.65
CA ARG A 47 12.31 2.99 1.25
C ARG A 47 12.99 3.94 0.25
N ILE A 48 12.33 5.05 -0.08
CA ILE A 48 12.88 6.11 -0.92
C ILE A 48 13.51 7.18 -0.02
N ASP A 49 12.75 7.66 0.97
CA ASP A 49 13.17 8.56 2.03
C ASP A 49 12.33 8.34 3.30
N GLU A 50 12.50 9.18 4.32
CA GLU A 50 11.80 9.04 5.62
C GLU A 50 10.28 9.20 5.53
N ASN A 51 9.75 9.78 4.45
CA ASN A 51 8.32 10.04 4.24
C ASN A 51 7.80 9.41 2.93
N ASN A 52 8.57 8.54 2.30
CA ASN A 52 8.18 7.97 1.01
C ASN A 52 8.71 6.55 0.84
N TYR A 53 7.79 5.63 0.55
CA TYR A 53 8.08 4.23 0.30
C TYR A 53 7.47 3.81 -1.03
N MET A 54 8.15 2.96 -1.77
CA MET A 54 7.68 2.46 -3.06
C MET A 54 7.24 1.00 -2.92
N ALA A 55 5.95 0.76 -3.15
CA ALA A 55 5.41 -0.58 -3.32
C ALA A 55 5.62 -1.06 -4.76
N VAL A 56 6.16 -2.27 -4.90
CA VAL A 56 6.34 -2.93 -6.20
C VAL A 56 5.42 -4.14 -6.25
N ILE A 57 4.49 -4.15 -7.20
CA ILE A 57 3.46 -5.18 -7.31
C ILE A 57 3.47 -5.82 -8.69
N ASP A 58 3.24 -7.13 -8.74
CA ASP A 58 3.00 -7.87 -9.98
C ASP A 58 1.51 -7.90 -10.31
N SER A 59 1.12 -7.29 -11.43
CA SER A 59 -0.26 -7.23 -11.89
C SER A 59 -0.89 -8.60 -12.16
N SER A 60 -0.08 -9.62 -12.44
CA SER A 60 -0.57 -10.99 -12.64
C SER A 60 -1.28 -11.53 -11.39
N LEU A 61 -0.89 -11.03 -10.22
CA LEU A 61 -1.46 -11.39 -8.92
C LEU A 61 -2.77 -10.66 -8.63
N LEU A 62 -3.02 -9.51 -9.27
CA LEU A 62 -4.21 -8.70 -9.05
C LEU A 62 -5.35 -8.99 -10.04
N GLY A 63 -5.06 -9.64 -11.16
CA GLY A 63 -6.06 -9.91 -12.20
C GLY A 63 -6.59 -8.63 -12.86
N ARG A 64 -7.55 -8.78 -13.77
CA ARG A 64 -8.06 -7.67 -14.59
C ARG A 64 -8.91 -6.67 -13.79
N GLY A 65 -8.71 -5.38 -14.07
CA GLY A 65 -9.53 -4.30 -13.53
C GLY A 65 -8.72 -3.08 -13.08
N THR A 66 -9.42 -2.11 -12.51
CA THR A 66 -8.80 -0.92 -11.91
C THR A 66 -8.25 -1.25 -10.53
N ILE A 67 -6.98 -0.92 -10.29
CA ILE A 67 -6.32 -1.13 -9.00
C ILE A 67 -6.85 -0.09 -8.00
N LYS A 68 -7.22 -0.57 -6.82
CA LYS A 68 -7.52 0.25 -5.64
C LYS A 68 -6.47 -0.02 -4.59
N VAL A 69 -6.17 0.98 -3.76
CA VAL A 69 -5.17 0.89 -2.71
C VAL A 69 -5.80 1.28 -1.38
N GLN A 70 -5.45 0.54 -0.32
CA GLN A 70 -5.84 0.84 1.04
C GLN A 70 -4.59 0.77 1.90
N THR A 71 -4.23 1.90 2.46
CA THR A 71 -3.11 2.00 3.38
C THR A 71 -3.67 1.91 4.79
N THR A 72 -3.21 0.90 5.54
CA THR A 72 -3.49 0.77 6.97
C THR A 72 -2.24 1.17 7.72
N VAL A 73 -2.35 2.13 8.62
CA VAL A 73 -1.24 2.70 9.40
C VAL A 73 -1.49 2.48 10.88
N LEU A 74 -0.44 2.13 11.61
CA LEU A 74 -0.44 1.97 13.06
C LEU A 74 0.33 3.13 13.69
N VAL A 75 -0.40 4.13 14.17
CA VAL A 75 0.15 5.36 14.74
C VAL A 75 0.22 5.23 16.26
N PRO A 76 1.40 5.38 16.89
CA PRO A 76 1.50 5.47 18.34
C PRO A 76 0.65 6.62 18.88
N ASP A 77 -0.26 6.32 19.81
CA ASP A 77 -1.22 7.27 20.36
C ASP A 77 -1.49 6.93 21.83
N THR A 78 -0.98 7.77 22.74
CA THR A 78 -1.10 7.55 24.19
C THR A 78 -2.52 7.73 24.72
N ASP A 79 -3.40 8.35 23.93
CA ASP A 79 -4.78 8.64 24.33
C ASP A 79 -5.74 7.51 23.94
N VAL A 80 -5.25 6.48 23.24
CA VAL A 80 -6.02 5.30 22.82
C VAL A 80 -5.65 4.08 23.66
N ASP A 81 -6.65 3.30 24.07
CA ASP A 81 -6.43 2.03 24.77
C ASP A 81 -5.57 1.08 23.92
N GLY A 82 -4.47 0.59 24.50
CA GLY A 82 -3.44 -0.17 23.78
C GLY A 82 -2.34 0.67 23.12
N GLY A 83 -2.37 2.00 23.21
CA GLY A 83 -1.28 2.89 22.82
C GLY A 83 -1.04 3.06 21.32
N VAL A 84 -1.93 2.51 20.48
CA VAL A 84 -1.81 2.51 19.02
C VAL A 84 -3.17 2.77 18.38
N ARG A 85 -3.26 3.85 17.60
CA ARG A 85 -4.40 4.18 16.75
C ARG A 85 -4.22 3.57 15.36
N ARG A 86 -5.27 2.91 14.85
CA ARG A 86 -5.30 2.40 13.48
C ARG A 86 -5.99 3.38 12.54
N GLU A 87 -5.29 3.81 11.50
CA GLU A 87 -5.82 4.69 10.45
C GLU A 87 -5.90 3.95 9.12
N ILE A 88 -6.94 4.23 8.34
CA ILE A 88 -7.21 3.55 7.08
C ILE A 88 -7.54 4.60 6.00
N TYR A 89 -6.70 4.65 4.98
CA TYR A 89 -6.86 5.51 3.80
C TYR A 89 -7.19 4.63 2.61
N THR A 90 -8.17 5.02 1.80
CA THR A 90 -8.54 4.27 0.59
C THR A 90 -8.49 5.19 -0.62
N GLU A 91 -7.67 4.81 -1.58
CA GLU A 91 -7.43 5.54 -2.82
C GLU A 91 -7.84 4.70 -4.03
N TYR A 92 -8.45 5.36 -5.00
CA TYR A 92 -8.83 4.78 -6.27
C TYR A 92 -7.82 5.21 -7.31
N THR A 93 -7.01 4.27 -7.79
CA THR A 93 -6.06 4.59 -8.86
C THR A 93 -6.77 4.55 -10.20
N ASP A 94 -6.25 5.27 -11.20
CA ASP A 94 -6.67 5.11 -12.60
C ASP A 94 -5.89 4.00 -13.34
N ILE A 95 -5.07 3.23 -12.62
CA ILE A 95 -4.24 2.16 -13.19
C ILE A 95 -5.12 0.94 -13.48
N LYS A 96 -5.14 0.53 -14.75
CA LYS A 96 -5.87 -0.64 -15.23
C LYS A 96 -4.94 -1.79 -15.58
N VAL A 97 -5.24 -2.97 -15.06
CA VAL A 97 -4.66 -4.25 -15.47
C VAL A 97 -5.53 -4.84 -16.58
N ASN A 98 -4.91 -5.10 -17.74
CA ASN A 98 -5.55 -5.69 -18.92
C ASN A 98 -5.36 -7.21 -18.99
#